data_AF-A0A6I5CBU1-F1
#
_entry.id   AF-A0A6I5CBU1-F1
#
_cell.length_a   1.000
_cell.length_b   1.000
_cell.length_c   1.000
_cell.angle_alpha   90.00
_cell.angle_beta   90.00
_cell.angle_gamma   90.00
#
_symmetry.space_group_name_H-M   'P 1'
#
loop_
_entity.id
_entity.type
_entity.pdbx_description
1 polymer ?
#
loop_
_entity_poly.entity_id
_entity_poly.type
_entity_poly.pdbx_seq_one_letter_code
_entity_poly.pdbx_strand_id
1 'polypeptide(L)' 'VLIIAGEEDSQFPVHVVRKMADAIEGSTFRVLQHTAHLAARENPEGVNAEIDAFLATLPSTV' A
#
# COMPACT_ATOMS: atom_id res chain seq x y z
N VAL A 1 3.51 -4.92 8.47
CA VAL A 1 3.26 -5.30 7.05
C VAL A 1 2.77 -4.07 6.32
N LEU A 2 3.21 -3.81 5.08
CA LEU A 2 2.69 -2.70 4.26
C LEU A 2 1.67 -3.21 3.25
N ILE A 3 0.53 -2.52 3.13
CA ILE A 3 -0.51 -2.79 2.15
C ILE A 3 -0.83 -1.49 1.41
N ILE A 4 -0.66 -1.50 0.10
CA ILE A 4 -0.92 -0.35 -0.78
C ILE A 4 -2.09 -0.70 -1.70
N ALA A 5 -3.08 0.19 -1.80
CA ALA A 5 -4.17 0.11 -2.76
C ALA A 5 -4.14 1.29 -3.73
N GLY A 6 -4.52 1.06 -4.99
CA GLY A 6 -4.84 2.14 -5.92
C GLY A 6 -6.26 2.66 -5.68
N GLU A 7 -6.44 3.98 -5.66
CA GLU A 7 -7.77 4.61 -5.53
C GLU A 7 -8.74 4.19 -6.65
N GLU A 8 -8.22 4.02 -7.86
CA GLU A 8 -8.99 3.73 -9.07
C GLU A 8 -9.04 2.22 -9.39
N ASP A 9 -8.58 1.37 -8.47
CA ASP A 9 -8.63 -0.08 -8.65
C ASP A 9 -10.09 -0.59 -8.61
N SER A 10 -10.62 -0.92 -9.79
CA SER A 10 -11.94 -1.51 -9.95
C SER A 10 -11.97 -3.03 -9.74
N GLN A 11 -10.82 -3.71 -9.77
CA GLN A 11 -10.70 -5.15 -9.54
C GLN A 11 -10.63 -5.46 -8.04
N PHE A 12 -9.88 -4.66 -7.29
CA PHE A 12 -9.83 -4.69 -5.83
C PHE A 12 -10.09 -3.29 -5.25
N PRO A 13 -11.38 -2.89 -5.13
CA PRO A 13 -11.73 -1.59 -4.58
C PRO A 13 -11.12 -1.35 -3.19
N VAL A 14 -10.74 -0.10 -2.91
CA VAL A 14 -10.08 0.33 -1.67
C VAL A 14 -10.77 -0.21 -0.40
N HIS A 15 -12.10 -0.25 -0.37
CA HIS A 15 -12.84 -0.73 0.80
C HIS A 15 -12.67 -2.24 1.04
N VAL A 16 -12.42 -3.04 0.00
CA VAL A 16 -12.11 -4.48 0.12
C VAL A 16 -10.68 -4.65 0.62
N VAL A 17 -9.72 -3.92 0.05
CA VAL A 17 -8.31 -3.97 0.48
C VAL A 17 -8.16 -3.51 1.92
N ARG A 18 -8.92 -2.49 2.35
CA ARG A 18 -8.97 -2.04 3.74
C ARG A 18 -9.42 -3.14 4.69
N LYS A 19 -10.45 -3.94 4.34
CA LYS A 19 -10.87 -5.08 5.17
C LYS A 19 -9.75 -6.11 5.35
N MET A 20 -8.91 -6.31 4.32
CA MET A 20 -7.73 -7.18 4.44
C MET A 20 -6.68 -6.57 5.38
N ALA A 21 -6.45 -5.26 5.29
CA ALA A 21 -5.53 -4.57 6.19
C ALA A 21 -6.01 -4.61 7.65
N ASP A 22 -7.31 -4.36 7.88
CA ASP A 22 -7.92 -4.39 9.22
C ASP A 22 -7.82 -5.78 9.87
N ALA A 23 -7.76 -6.85 9.06
CA ALA A 23 -7.57 -8.22 9.52
C ALA A 23 -6.11 -8.58 9.84
N ILE A 24 -5.14 -7.76 9.43
CA ILE A 24 -3.71 -7.99 9.67
C ILE A 24 -3.26 -7.02 10.77
N GLU A 25 -3.10 -7.55 11.98
CA GLU A 25 -2.61 -6.80 13.13
C GLU A 25 -1.25 -6.15 12.84
N GLY A 26 -1.11 -4.87 13.20
CA GLY A 26 0.11 -4.11 12.95
C GLY A 26 0.42 -3.84 11.47
N SER A 27 -0.56 -3.99 10.57
CA SER A 27 -0.40 -3.55 9.19
C SER A 27 -0.49 -2.03 9.04
N THR A 28 0.19 -1.52 8.03
CA THR A 28 0.11 -0.14 7.57
C THR A 28 -0.63 -0.14 6.25
N PHE A 29 -1.75 0.58 6.19
CA PHE A 29 -2.56 0.73 4.98
C PHE A 29 -2.33 2.08 4.30
N ARG A 30 -2.15 2.07 2.97
CA ARG A 30 -1.94 3.25 2.14
C ARG A 30 -2.79 3.19 0.88
N VAL A 31 -3.28 4.35 0.46
CA VAL A 31 -4.03 4.51 -0.79
C VAL A 31 -3.26 5.49 -1.67
N LEU A 32 -2.90 5.06 -2.87
CA LEU A 32 -2.29 5.93 -3.88
C LEU A 32 -3.38 6.54 -4.74
N GLN A 33 -3.40 7.87 -4.79
CA GLN A 33 -4.29 8.65 -5.65
C GLN A 33 -3.94 8.41 -7.12
N HIS A 34 -4.93 8.52 -8.01
CA HIS A 34 -4.72 8.41 -9.47
C HIS A 34 -3.99 7.12 -9.90
N THR A 35 -4.19 6.04 -9.16
CA THR A 35 -3.51 4.76 -9.34
C THR A 35 -4.57 3.67 -9.36
N ALA A 36 -4.52 2.77 -10.34
CA ALA A 36 -5.50 1.71 -10.53
C ALA A 36 -4.92 0.37 -10.06
N HIS A 37 -5.25 -0.73 -10.76
CA HIS A 37 -4.95 -2.07 -10.29
C HIS A 37 -3.46 -2.41 -10.30
N LEU A 38 -2.72 -1.92 -11.31
CA LEU A 38 -1.31 -2.27 -11.49
C LEU A 38 -0.42 -1.17 -10.90
N ALA A 39 -0.59 -0.88 -9.61
CA ALA A 39 0.02 0.27 -8.92
C ALA A 39 1.54 0.42 -9.13
N ALA A 40 2.30 -0.68 -9.08
CA ALA A 40 3.76 -0.64 -9.31
C ALA A 40 4.15 -0.28 -10.75
N ARG A 41 3.26 -0.50 -11.73
CA ARG A 41 3.46 -0.11 -13.14
C ARG A 41 2.94 1.30 -13.43
N GLU A 42 1.83 1.67 -12.80
CA GLU A 42 1.13 2.93 -13.05
C GLU A 42 1.74 4.11 -12.27
N ASN A 43 2.16 3.84 -11.03
CA ASN A 43 2.73 4.82 -10.11
C ASN A 43 3.95 4.25 -9.37
N PRO A 44 5.04 3.90 -10.09
CA PRO A 44 6.23 3.31 -9.49
C PRO A 44 6.87 4.21 -8.42
N GLU A 45 6.84 5.53 -8.63
CA GLU A 45 7.39 6.51 -7.69
C GLU A 45 6.61 6.53 -6.37
N GLY A 46 5.28 6.59 -6.42
CA GLY A 46 4.43 6.55 -5.23
C GLY A 46 4.54 5.23 -4.46
N VAL A 47 4.60 4.10 -5.18
CA VAL A 47 4.81 2.79 -4.55
C VAL A 47 6.16 2.72 -3.85
N ASN A 48 7.24 3.14 -4.51
CA ASN A 48 8.58 3.10 -3.93
C ASN A 48 8.70 4.03 -2.71
N ALA A 49 8.09 5.22 -2.77
CA ALA A 49 8.07 6.15 -1.63
C ALA A 49 7.39 5.54 -0.39
N GLU A 50 6.27 4.82 -0.56
CA GLU A 50 5.60 4.15 0.56
C GLU A 50 6.40 2.96 1.09
N ILE A 51 7.12 2.24 0.22
CA ILE A 51 8.05 1.18 0.64
C ILE A 51 9.19 1.77 1.47
N ASP A 52 9.85 2.82 0.99
CA ASP A 52 10.95 3.48 1.70
C ASP A 52 10.49 4.01 3.06
N ALA A 53 9.33 4.68 3.10
CA ALA A 53 8.72 5.17 4.33
C ALA A 53 8.42 4.03 5.31
N PHE A 54 7.88 2.90 4.83
CA PHE A 54 7.62 1.74 5.67
C PHE A 54 8.90 1.12 6.21
N LEU A 55 9.92 0.93 5.38
CA LEU A 55 11.22 0.38 5.79
C LEU A 55 11.89 1.25 6.86
N ALA A 56 11.77 2.58 6.77
CA ALA A 56 12.29 3.49 7.78
C ALA A 56 11.59 3.37 9.16
N THR A 57 10.40 2.78 9.22
CA THR A 57 9.72 2.49 10.50
C THR A 57 10.16 1.18 11.13
N LEU A 58 10.82 0.31 10.38
CA LEU A 58 11.27 -0.97 10.90
C LEU A 58 12.53 -0.80 11.75
N PRO A 59 12.70 -1.61 12.80
CA PRO A 59 13.95 -1.61 13.55
C PRO A 59 15.09 -1.98 12.60
N SER A 60 16.21 -1.25 12.66
CA SER A 60 17.45 -1.72 12.05
C SER A 60 17.86 -3.00 12.76
N THR A 61 17.70 -4.15 12.10
CA THR A 61 18.29 -5.39 12.59
C THR A 61 19.81 -5.20 12.57
N VAL A 62 20.41 -5.15 13.75
CA VAL A 62 21.87 -5.21 13.95
C VAL A 62 22.32 -6.66 13.84
#